data_AF-Q58107-F1
#
_entry.id   AF-Q58107-F1
#
_cell.length_a   1.000
_cell.length_b   1.000
_cell.length_c   1.000
_cell.angle_alpha   90.00
_cell.angle_beta   90.00
_cell.angle_gamma   90.00
#
_symmetry.space_group_name_H-M   'P 1'
#
loop_
_entity.id
_entity.type
_entity.pdbx_description
1 polymer ?
#
loop_
_entity_poly.entity_id
_entity_poly.type
_entity_poly.pdbx_seq_one_letter_code
_entity_poly.pdbx_strand_id
1 'polypeptide(L)'
;MESILFIAIAFLINSFISYKITNMQPKIKSRIFKRVKMHYLNLIEGKKAEFDKKAMPILFGFMIIALISFNILLYVVYNCPVSITSIIAEILIIISMIIIWKAFNKEISVYLCDDGIYYSNKFISWKNIENVKKDDGFIVLFGKKKKILGRKLYLLQRIYLKYDEEIENIIKNQIEKFRDKA
;
A
#
# COMPACT_ATOMS: atom_id res chain seq x y z
N MET A 1 -7.82 30.30 6.13
CA MET A 1 -6.94 29.53 5.23
C MET A 1 -7.70 29.29 3.95
N GLU A 2 -7.09 29.53 2.78
CA GLU A 2 -7.63 28.98 1.52
C GLU A 2 -7.84 27.47 1.74
N SER A 3 -9.03 26.97 1.44
CA SER A 3 -9.41 25.56 1.72
C SER A 3 -8.42 24.57 1.09
N ILE A 4 -7.79 24.94 -0.02
CA ILE A 4 -6.76 24.17 -0.71
C ILE A 4 -5.50 24.00 0.16
N LEU A 5 -5.02 25.06 0.81
CA LEU A 5 -3.85 24.96 1.69
C LEU A 5 -4.13 24.03 2.88
N PHE A 6 -5.33 24.12 3.47
CA PHE A 6 -5.71 23.23 4.56
C PHE A 6 -5.73 21.76 4.12
N ILE A 7 -6.32 21.48 2.95
CA ILE A 7 -6.33 20.13 2.35
C ILE A 7 -4.90 19.64 2.08
N ALA A 8 -4.04 20.50 1.54
CA ALA A 8 -2.64 20.16 1.26
C ALA A 8 -1.84 19.83 2.51
N ILE A 9 -2.01 20.59 3.59
CA ILE A 9 -1.40 20.31 4.90
C ILE A 9 -1.91 18.98 5.46
N ALA A 10 -3.23 18.76 5.45
CA ALA A 10 -3.81 17.51 5.93
C ALA A 10 -3.32 16.29 5.11
N PHE A 11 -3.19 16.46 3.79
CA PHE A 11 -2.66 15.42 2.91
C PHE A 11 -1.19 15.12 3.20
N LEU A 12 -0.38 16.16 3.45
CA LEU A 12 1.02 16.01 3.85
C LEU A 12 1.16 15.27 5.18
N ILE A 13 0.38 15.63 6.20
CA ILE A 13 0.38 14.94 7.49
C ILE A 13 0.03 13.45 7.29
N ASN A 14 -1.01 13.15 6.53
CA ASN A 14 -1.41 11.78 6.23
C ASN A 14 -0.33 11.01 5.43
N SER A 15 0.40 11.68 4.54
CA SER A 15 1.52 11.08 3.81
C SER A 15 2.65 10.66 4.76
N PHE A 16 3.02 11.51 5.72
CA PHE A 16 4.03 11.19 6.73
C PHE A 16 3.60 10.07 7.67
N ILE A 17 2.32 10.07 8.10
CA ILE A 17 1.77 9.00 8.92
C ILE A 17 1.84 7.67 8.15
N SER A 18 1.43 7.66 6.88
CA SER A 18 1.49 6.47 6.03
C SER A 18 2.92 5.95 5.88
N TYR A 19 3.88 6.84 5.60
CA TYR A 19 5.30 6.51 5.53
C TYR A 19 5.85 5.93 6.85
N LYS A 20 5.45 6.50 7.99
CA LYS A 20 5.85 6.00 9.31
C LYS A 20 5.27 4.60 9.55
N ILE A 21 3.99 4.38 9.24
CA ILE A 21 3.30 3.10 9.39
C ILE A 21 3.97 2.00 8.55
N THR A 22 4.25 2.27 7.26
CA THR A 22 4.89 1.30 6.37
C THR A 22 6.30 0.94 6.84
N ASN A 23 6.97 1.86 7.55
CA ASN A 23 8.32 1.70 8.09
C ASN A 23 8.40 1.00 9.45
N MET A 24 7.28 0.80 10.14
CA MET A 24 7.30 0.10 11.43
C MET A 24 7.71 -1.36 11.20
N GLN A 25 8.62 -1.87 12.03
CA GLN A 25 8.89 -3.30 12.06
C GLN A 25 7.75 -4.01 12.82
N PRO A 26 7.35 -5.21 12.38
CA PRO A 26 6.33 -5.96 13.09
C PRO A 26 6.86 -6.43 14.44
N LYS A 27 6.03 -6.31 15.48
CA LYS A 27 6.29 -6.93 16.78
C LYS A 27 5.93 -8.41 16.69
N ILE A 28 6.87 -9.22 16.22
CA ILE A 28 6.71 -10.67 16.05
C ILE A 28 6.68 -11.31 17.45
N LYS A 29 5.65 -12.10 17.73
CA LYS A 29 5.45 -12.76 19.04
C LYS A 29 5.67 -14.26 19.02
N SER A 30 6.08 -14.79 17.88
CA SER A 30 5.82 -16.17 17.51
C SER A 30 6.92 -16.69 16.58
N ARG A 31 7.02 -18.01 16.39
CA ARG A 31 8.17 -18.61 15.68
C ARG A 31 8.13 -18.26 14.20
N ILE A 32 9.21 -17.68 13.69
CA ILE A 32 9.37 -17.38 12.26
C ILE A 32 9.77 -18.65 11.50
N PHE A 33 9.00 -19.03 10.49
CA PHE A 33 9.40 -20.06 9.53
C PHE A 33 10.19 -19.49 8.37
N LYS A 34 9.73 -18.37 7.80
CA LYS A 34 10.37 -17.73 6.64
C LYS A 34 10.23 -16.23 6.70
N ARG A 35 11.26 -15.53 6.23
CA ARG A 35 11.25 -14.09 5.94
C ARG A 35 11.30 -13.89 4.43
N VAL A 36 10.34 -13.15 3.90
CA VAL A 36 10.24 -12.78 2.49
C VAL A 36 10.47 -11.29 2.39
N LYS A 37 11.40 -10.88 1.54
CA LYS A 37 11.56 -9.46 1.19
C LYS A 37 10.81 -9.18 -0.10
N MET A 38 9.95 -8.17 -0.07
CA MET A 38 9.23 -7.72 -1.25
C MET A 38 8.75 -6.28 -1.09
N HIS A 39 8.47 -5.62 -2.21
CA HIS A 39 7.90 -4.28 -2.15
C HIS A 39 6.47 -4.29 -1.62
N TYR A 40 6.14 -3.32 -0.78
CA TYR A 40 4.83 -3.21 -0.15
C TYR A 40 3.70 -3.14 -1.18
N LEU A 41 3.89 -2.44 -2.29
CA LEU A 41 2.88 -2.39 -3.36
C LEU A 41 2.60 -3.78 -3.96
N ASN A 42 3.62 -4.62 -4.16
CA ASN A 42 3.42 -5.99 -4.64
C ASN A 42 2.71 -6.86 -3.62
N LEU A 43 2.84 -6.57 -2.31
CA LEU A 43 2.14 -7.30 -1.27
C LEU A 43 0.62 -7.08 -1.36
N ILE A 44 0.20 -5.89 -1.81
CA ILE A 44 -1.20 -5.46 -1.86
C ILE A 44 -1.83 -5.69 -3.22
N GLU A 45 -1.09 -5.47 -4.31
CA GLU A 45 -1.62 -5.48 -5.69
C GLU A 45 -0.99 -6.57 -6.58
N GLY A 46 -0.08 -7.39 -6.04
CA GLY A 46 0.57 -8.47 -6.79
C GLY A 46 1.35 -7.96 -7.99
N LYS A 47 1.09 -8.54 -9.17
CA LYS A 47 1.75 -8.16 -10.42
C LYS A 47 1.32 -6.80 -10.95
N LYS A 48 0.09 -6.34 -10.66
CA LYS A 48 -0.39 -5.02 -11.09
C LYS A 48 0.50 -3.89 -10.55
N ALA A 49 1.05 -4.10 -9.36
CA ALA A 49 2.01 -3.20 -8.73
C ALA A 49 3.25 -2.95 -9.60
N GLU A 50 3.68 -3.88 -10.46
CA GLU A 50 4.89 -3.69 -11.27
C GLU A 50 4.70 -2.60 -12.32
N PHE A 51 3.50 -2.47 -12.87
CA PHE A 51 3.15 -1.37 -13.75
C PHE A 51 3.09 -0.07 -12.97
N ASP A 52 2.36 -0.04 -11.86
CA ASP A 52 2.22 1.15 -11.01
C ASP A 52 3.59 1.66 -10.55
N LYS A 53 4.52 0.75 -10.21
CA LYS A 53 5.91 1.03 -9.85
C LYS A 53 6.67 1.85 -10.89
N LYS A 54 6.41 1.61 -12.17
CA LYS A 54 7.08 2.29 -13.29
C LYS A 54 6.29 3.53 -13.71
N ALA A 55 4.97 3.47 -13.66
CA ALA A 55 4.07 4.52 -14.14
C ALA A 55 3.99 5.71 -13.17
N MET A 56 4.00 5.50 -11.85
CA MET A 56 3.77 6.60 -10.90
C MET A 56 4.80 7.75 -10.98
N PRO A 57 6.12 7.51 -11.08
CA PRO A 57 7.08 8.59 -11.24
C PRO A 57 6.83 9.41 -12.51
N ILE A 58 6.43 8.74 -13.59
CA ILE A 58 6.09 9.38 -14.87
C ILE A 58 4.82 10.22 -14.71
N LEU A 59 3.78 9.67 -14.06
CA LEU A 59 2.54 10.38 -13.77
C LEU A 59 2.78 11.62 -12.90
N PHE A 60 3.65 11.53 -11.89
CA PHE A 60 4.03 12.70 -11.10
C PHE A 60 4.78 13.75 -11.91
N GLY A 61 5.68 13.33 -12.80
CA GLY A 61 6.34 14.24 -13.74
C GLY A 61 5.32 15.00 -14.60
N PHE A 62 4.36 14.29 -15.19
CA PHE A 62 3.29 14.91 -15.98
C PHE A 62 2.40 15.84 -15.14
N MET A 63 2.05 15.47 -13.91
CA MET A 63 1.27 16.33 -13.01
C MET A 63 2.02 17.63 -12.69
N ILE A 64 3.32 17.56 -12.41
CA ILE A 64 4.13 18.76 -12.13
C ILE A 64 4.17 19.67 -13.36
N ILE A 65 4.42 19.11 -14.56
CA ILE A 65 4.44 19.89 -15.81
C ILE A 65 3.07 20.52 -16.08
N ALA A 66 1.99 19.77 -15.86
CA ALA A 66 0.62 20.27 -16.04
C ALA A 66 0.29 21.41 -15.09
N LEU A 67 0.67 21.30 -13.81
CA LEU A 67 0.48 22.37 -12.82
C LEU A 67 1.24 23.64 -13.19
N ILE A 68 2.52 23.51 -13.57
CA ILE A 68 3.34 24.66 -14.01
C ILE A 68 2.73 25.30 -15.26
N SER A 69 2.34 24.49 -16.25
CA SER A 69 1.73 24.98 -17.49
C SER A 69 0.39 25.67 -17.23
N PHE A 70 -0.41 25.15 -16.30
CA PHE A 70 -1.67 25.76 -15.89
C PHE A 70 -1.46 27.11 -15.18
N ASN A 71 -0.47 27.21 -14.29
CA ASN A 71 -0.12 28.46 -13.63
C ASN A 71 0.38 29.52 -14.62
N ILE A 72 1.19 29.12 -15.62
CA ILE A 72 1.61 30.00 -16.72
C ILE A 72 0.39 30.47 -17.53
N LEU A 73 -0.52 29.55 -17.87
CA LEU A 73 -1.74 29.88 -18.63
C LEU A 73 -2.61 30.89 -17.88
N LEU A 74 -2.85 30.68 -16.58
CA LEU A 74 -3.62 31.60 -15.74
C LEU A 74 -3.00 32.99 -15.70
N TYR A 75 -1.68 33.06 -15.57
CA TYR A 75 -0.96 34.32 -15.51
C TYR A 75 -0.93 35.05 -16.88
N VAL A 76 -0.55 34.36 -17.95
CA VAL A 76 -0.32 34.98 -19.27
C VAL A 76 -1.61 35.23 -20.04
N VAL A 77 -2.54 34.27 -20.04
CA VAL A 77 -3.75 34.34 -20.88
C VAL A 77 -4.90 35.01 -20.13
N TYR A 78 -5.06 34.70 -18.85
CA TYR A 78 -6.18 35.19 -18.05
C TYR A 78 -5.83 36.39 -17.17
N ASN A 79 -4.57 36.85 -17.18
CA ASN A 79 -4.04 37.92 -16.32
C ASN A 79 -4.42 37.73 -14.83
N CYS A 80 -4.54 36.47 -14.42
CA CYS A 80 -4.95 36.09 -13.08
C CYS A 80 -3.70 35.81 -12.26
N PRO A 81 -3.35 36.66 -11.28
CA PRO A 81 -2.17 36.43 -10.45
C PRO A 81 -2.36 35.17 -9.62
N VAL A 82 -1.41 34.25 -9.71
CA VAL A 82 -1.40 33.04 -8.89
C VAL A 82 -1.00 33.43 -7.46
N SER A 83 -1.84 33.11 -6.48
CA SER A 83 -1.54 33.41 -5.08
C SER A 83 -0.33 32.59 -4.59
N ILE A 84 0.52 33.20 -3.76
CA ILE A 84 1.63 32.49 -3.10
C ILE A 84 1.10 31.29 -2.32
N THR A 85 -0.09 31.41 -1.73
CA THR A 85 -0.76 30.35 -0.98
C THR A 85 -1.09 29.13 -1.85
N SER A 86 -1.56 29.33 -3.09
CA SER A 86 -1.78 28.24 -4.06
C SER A 86 -0.48 27.52 -4.41
N ILE A 87 0.58 28.28 -4.69
CA ILE A 87 1.91 27.72 -5.01
C ILE A 87 2.43 26.86 -3.85
N ILE A 88 2.30 27.34 -2.61
CA ILE A 88 2.67 26.56 -1.42
C ILE A 88 1.85 25.28 -1.33
N ALA A 89 0.53 25.34 -1.55
CA ALA A 89 -0.33 24.17 -1.48
C ALA A 89 0.04 23.11 -2.54
N GLU A 90 0.34 23.53 -3.77
CA GLU A 90 0.81 22.65 -4.84
C GLU A 90 2.11 21.94 -4.46
N ILE A 91 3.09 22.68 -3.93
CA ILE A 91 4.37 22.12 -3.46
C ILE A 91 4.12 21.06 -2.38
N LEU A 92 3.26 21.36 -1.39
CA LEU A 92 2.92 20.40 -0.33
C LEU A 92 2.24 19.14 -0.90
N ILE A 93 1.34 19.28 -1.88
CA ILE A 93 0.69 18.14 -2.55
C ILE A 93 1.74 17.28 -3.26
N ILE A 94 2.63 17.89 -4.05
CA ILE A 94 3.70 17.18 -4.77
C ILE A 94 4.59 16.41 -3.79
N ILE A 95 5.05 17.06 -2.72
CA ILE A 95 5.86 16.43 -1.67
C ILE A 95 5.10 15.26 -1.04
N SER A 96 3.81 15.43 -0.74
CA SER A 96 2.96 14.38 -0.16
C SER A 96 2.86 13.15 -1.06
N MET A 97 2.66 13.37 -2.36
CA MET A 97 2.61 12.29 -3.35
C MET A 97 3.95 11.53 -3.44
N ILE A 98 5.08 12.25 -3.41
CA ILE A 98 6.42 11.64 -3.40
C ILE A 98 6.62 10.80 -2.13
N ILE A 99 6.19 11.29 -0.97
CA ILE A 99 6.30 10.56 0.31
C ILE A 99 5.44 9.28 0.27
N ILE A 100 4.17 9.40 -0.15
CA ILE A 100 3.26 8.26 -0.32
C ILE A 100 3.88 7.24 -1.24
N TRP A 101 4.36 7.67 -2.40
CA TRP A 101 5.01 6.78 -3.34
C TRP A 101 6.21 6.04 -2.75
N LYS A 102 7.11 6.76 -2.07
CA LYS A 102 8.24 6.13 -1.38
C LYS A 102 7.77 5.12 -0.33
N ALA A 103 6.68 5.41 0.39
CA ALA A 103 6.10 4.50 1.36
C ALA A 103 5.61 3.19 0.70
N PHE A 104 4.86 3.29 -0.39
CA PHE A 104 4.28 2.14 -1.07
C PHE A 104 5.29 1.36 -1.92
N ASN A 105 6.29 2.02 -2.50
CA ASN A 105 7.33 1.39 -3.31
C ASN A 105 8.51 0.87 -2.48
N LYS A 106 8.46 0.94 -1.14
CA LYS A 106 9.53 0.43 -0.29
C LYS A 106 9.53 -1.10 -0.23
N GLU A 107 10.73 -1.69 -0.20
CA GLU A 107 10.91 -3.10 0.15
C GLU A 107 10.71 -3.30 1.66
N ILE A 108 9.79 -4.21 2.00
CA ILE A 108 9.46 -4.58 3.37
C ILE A 108 9.78 -6.06 3.61
N SER A 109 9.88 -6.43 4.89
CA SER A 109 9.98 -7.82 5.30
C SER A 109 8.61 -8.34 5.74
N VAL A 110 8.20 -9.43 5.11
CA VAL A 110 7.02 -10.20 5.45
C VAL A 110 7.49 -11.48 6.14
N TYR A 111 6.95 -11.76 7.32
CA TYR A 111 7.32 -12.91 8.13
C TYR A 111 6.16 -13.89 8.17
N LEU A 112 6.44 -15.11 7.75
CA LEU A 112 5.52 -16.24 7.88
C LEU A 112 5.85 -16.93 9.19
N CYS A 113 4.91 -16.87 10.13
CA CYS A 113 5.06 -17.43 11.47
C CYS A 113 4.09 -18.60 11.69
N ASP A 114 4.20 -19.25 12.84
CA ASP A 114 3.28 -20.27 13.36
C ASP A 114 1.83 -19.80 13.50
N ASP A 115 1.57 -18.56 13.89
CA ASP A 115 0.22 -18.02 14.16
C ASP A 115 -0.38 -17.20 13.00
N GLY A 116 0.45 -16.70 12.09
CA GLY A 116 0.02 -15.94 10.93
C GLY A 116 1.14 -15.28 10.15
N ILE A 117 0.78 -14.20 9.47
CA ILE A 117 1.68 -13.38 8.66
C ILE A 117 1.84 -12.02 9.32
N TYR A 118 3.10 -11.62 9.53
CA TYR A 118 3.45 -10.29 10.03
C TYR A 118 4.13 -9.47 8.95
N TYR A 119 3.71 -8.22 8.79
CA TYR A 119 4.37 -7.25 7.93
C TYR A 119 4.06 -5.82 8.37
N SER A 120 5.03 -4.92 8.27
CA SER A 120 4.92 -3.56 8.78
C SER A 120 4.32 -3.54 10.21
N ASN A 121 3.21 -2.85 10.46
CA ASN A 121 2.48 -2.88 11.73
C ASN A 121 1.24 -3.81 11.73
N LYS A 122 1.12 -4.70 10.74
CA LYS A 122 -0.04 -5.57 10.54
C LYS A 122 0.27 -7.03 10.86
N PHE A 123 -0.74 -7.72 11.38
CA PHE A 123 -0.74 -9.16 11.62
C PHE A 123 -2.01 -9.77 11.03
N ILE A 124 -1.87 -10.88 10.31
CA ILE A 124 -2.97 -11.63 9.73
C ILE A 124 -2.85 -13.08 10.16
N SER A 125 -3.74 -13.50 11.07
CA SER A 125 -3.78 -14.89 11.53
C SER A 125 -4.18 -15.86 10.43
N TRP A 126 -3.57 -17.05 10.44
CA TRP A 126 -3.94 -18.16 9.54
C TRP A 126 -5.43 -18.50 9.60
N LYS A 127 -6.06 -18.37 10.78
CA LYS A 127 -7.51 -18.59 10.96
C LYS A 127 -8.38 -17.70 10.09
N ASN A 128 -7.84 -16.56 9.65
CA ASN A 128 -8.59 -15.58 8.88
C ASN A 128 -8.39 -15.74 7.36
N ILE A 129 -7.62 -16.72 6.91
CA ILE A 129 -7.41 -17.01 5.48
C ILE A 129 -8.43 -18.06 5.04
N GLU A 130 -9.21 -17.71 4.02
CA GLU A 130 -10.26 -18.56 3.44
C GLU A 130 -9.71 -19.42 2.30
N ASN A 131 -8.89 -18.84 1.42
CA ASN A 131 -8.39 -19.55 0.24
C ASN A 131 -6.99 -19.07 -0.18
N VAL A 132 -6.26 -19.93 -0.87
CA VAL A 132 -4.94 -19.68 -1.45
C VAL A 132 -4.98 -20.05 -2.92
N LYS A 133 -4.57 -19.14 -3.80
CA LYS A 133 -4.46 -19.39 -5.25
C LYS A 133 -3.11 -18.93 -5.78
N LYS A 134 -2.67 -19.53 -6.89
CA LYS A 134 -1.57 -18.97 -7.68
C LYS A 134 -2.18 -18.02 -8.72
N ASP A 135 -1.58 -16.85 -8.87
CA ASP A 135 -1.95 -15.85 -9.86
C ASP A 135 -0.68 -15.13 -10.31
N ASP A 136 -0.35 -15.23 -11.60
CA ASP A 136 0.65 -14.36 -12.22
C ASP A 136 2.04 -14.33 -11.56
N GLY A 137 2.49 -15.45 -10.99
CA GLY A 137 3.77 -15.55 -10.25
C GLY A 137 3.68 -15.15 -8.77
N PHE A 138 2.47 -14.97 -8.25
CA PHE A 138 2.19 -14.71 -6.84
C PHE A 138 1.28 -15.78 -6.23
N ILE A 139 1.43 -15.99 -4.94
CA ILE A 139 0.51 -16.72 -4.08
C ILE A 139 -0.45 -15.69 -3.49
N VAL A 140 -1.72 -15.80 -3.83
CA VAL A 140 -2.79 -14.89 -3.41
C VAL A 140 -3.56 -15.50 -2.25
N LEU A 141 -3.54 -14.83 -1.11
CA LEU A 141 -4.23 -15.20 0.11
C LEU A 141 -5.52 -14.39 0.23
N PHE A 142 -6.65 -15.08 0.17
CA PHE A 142 -7.96 -14.47 0.32
C PHE A 142 -8.40 -14.56 1.77
N GLY A 143 -8.61 -13.41 2.41
CA GLY A 143 -9.17 -13.37 3.75
C GLY A 143 -10.64 -13.78 3.79
N LYS A 144 -11.11 -14.20 4.97
CA LYS A 144 -12.52 -14.57 5.20
C LYS A 144 -13.47 -13.41 4.91
N LYS A 145 -14.53 -13.69 4.16
CA LYS A 145 -15.66 -12.77 3.96
C LYS A 145 -16.44 -12.59 5.26
N LYS A 146 -16.70 -11.34 5.68
CA LYS A 146 -17.67 -11.04 6.74
C LYS A 146 -18.88 -10.33 6.14
N LYS A 147 -20.08 -10.76 6.54
CA LYS A 147 -21.30 -10.02 6.22
C LYS A 147 -21.27 -8.71 7.03
N ILE A 148 -21.23 -7.58 6.34
CA ILE A 148 -21.45 -6.27 6.92
C ILE A 148 -22.64 -5.68 6.18
N LEU A 149 -23.69 -5.30 6.92
CA LEU A 149 -24.91 -4.67 6.39
C LEU A 149 -25.50 -5.42 5.17
N GLY A 150 -25.70 -6.74 5.31
CA GLY A 150 -26.33 -7.57 4.28
C GLY A 150 -25.43 -7.95 3.09
N ARG A 151 -24.28 -7.28 2.88
CA ARG A 151 -23.31 -7.62 1.82
C ARG A 151 -22.13 -8.40 2.37
N LYS A 152 -21.72 -9.47 1.67
CA LYS A 152 -20.47 -10.20 1.97
C LYS A 152 -19.29 -9.36 1.47
N LEU A 153 -18.60 -8.69 2.38
CA LEU A 153 -17.39 -7.93 2.08
C LEU A 153 -16.16 -8.72 2.58
N TYR A 154 -15.10 -8.75 1.78
CA TYR A 154 -13.82 -9.29 2.23
C TYR A 154 -13.23 -8.31 3.25
N LEU A 155 -13.23 -8.65 4.54
CA LEU A 155 -12.66 -7.79 5.58
C LEU A 155 -11.14 -7.73 5.50
N LEU A 156 -10.53 -8.81 5.01
CA LEU A 156 -9.09 -8.96 4.87
C LEU A 156 -8.75 -8.91 3.38
N GLN A 157 -8.17 -7.77 3.01
CA GLN A 157 -7.54 -7.51 1.73
C GLN A 157 -6.70 -8.73 1.28
N ARG A 158 -6.69 -8.98 -0.03
CA ARG A 158 -5.85 -10.00 -0.64
C ARG A 158 -4.39 -9.68 -0.30
N ILE A 159 -3.65 -10.69 0.13
CA ILE A 159 -2.20 -10.58 0.27
C ILE A 159 -1.58 -11.35 -0.88
N TYR A 160 -0.63 -10.75 -1.56
CA TYR A 160 0.13 -11.38 -2.62
C TYR A 160 1.54 -11.63 -2.12
N LEU A 161 2.00 -12.86 -2.14
CA LEU A 161 3.39 -13.21 -1.84
C LEU A 161 4.04 -13.68 -3.13
N LYS A 162 5.31 -13.33 -3.36
CA LYS A 162 6.04 -13.86 -4.51
C LYS A 162 6.01 -15.39 -4.44
N TYR A 163 5.69 -16.04 -5.56
CA TYR A 163 5.64 -17.49 -5.61
C TYR A 163 7.02 -18.10 -5.34
N ASP A 164 7.03 -19.03 -4.40
CA ASP A 164 8.13 -19.89 -4.01
C ASP A 164 7.47 -21.16 -3.45
N GLU A 165 7.92 -22.33 -3.88
CA GLU A 165 7.32 -23.61 -3.49
C GLU A 165 7.40 -23.84 -1.97
N GLU A 166 8.49 -23.41 -1.34
CA GLU A 166 8.66 -23.49 0.11
C GLU A 166 7.62 -22.61 0.82
N ILE A 167 7.40 -21.38 0.33
CA ILE A 167 6.40 -20.45 0.88
C ILE A 167 5.01 -21.05 0.75
N GLU A 168 4.65 -21.60 -0.41
CA GLU A 168 3.34 -22.20 -0.63
C GLU A 168 3.09 -23.37 0.33
N ASN A 169 4.07 -24.25 0.49
CA ASN A 169 3.98 -25.41 1.37
C ASN A 169 3.84 -24.97 2.84
N ILE A 170 4.59 -23.97 3.30
CA ILE A 170 4.43 -23.40 4.64
C ILE A 170 3.00 -22.90 4.84
N ILE A 171 2.47 -22.11 3.90
CA ILE A 171 1.14 -21.51 4.01
C ILE A 171 0.05 -22.60 4.04
N LYS A 172 0.09 -23.57 3.14
CA LYS A 172 -0.89 -24.66 3.08
C LYS A 172 -0.90 -25.46 4.38
N ASN A 173 0.28 -25.88 4.84
CA ASN A 173 0.44 -26.64 6.08
C ASN A 173 -0.07 -25.86 7.31
N GLN A 174 0.13 -24.52 7.36
CA GLN A 174 -0.39 -23.72 8.46
C GLN A 174 -1.91 -23.55 8.39
N ILE A 175 -2.47 -23.29 7.21
CA ILE A 175 -3.93 -23.14 7.06
C ILE A 175 -4.66 -24.43 7.45
N GLU A 176 -4.15 -25.59 7.04
CA GLU A 176 -4.71 -26.91 7.41
C GLU A 176 -4.70 -27.11 8.93
N LYS A 177 -3.55 -26.90 9.59
CA LYS A 177 -3.42 -26.98 11.06
C LYS A 177 -4.41 -26.10 11.82
N PHE A 178 -4.78 -24.94 11.27
CA PHE A 178 -5.74 -24.03 11.90
C PHE A 178 -7.20 -24.33 11.56
N ARG A 179 -7.46 -25.11 10.51
CA ARG A 179 -8.79 -25.63 10.17
C ARG A 179 -9.14 -26.84 11.02
N ASP A 180 -8.18 -27.74 11.25
CA ASP A 180 -8.42 -28.94 12.08
C ASP A 180 -8.62 -28.62 13.58
N LYS A 181 -8.24 -27.41 14.00
CA LYS A 181 -8.42 -26.90 15.37
C LYS A 181 -9.71 -26.10 15.58
N ALA A 182 -10.49 -25.84 14.53
CA ALA A 182 -11.66 -24.96 14.56
C ALA A 182 -12.97 -25.76 14.51
#